data_AF-A0A5K7ZIU6-F1
#
_entry.id   AF-A0A5K7ZIU6-F1
#
_cell.length_a   1.000
_cell.length_b   1.000
_cell.length_c   1.000
_cell.angle_alpha   90.00
_cell.angle_beta   90.00
_cell.angle_gamma   90.00
#
_symmetry.space_group_name_H-M   'P 1'
#
loop_
_entity.id
_entity.type
_entity.pdbx_description
1 polymer ?
#
loop_
_entity_poly.entity_id
_entity_poly.type
_entity_poly.pdbx_seq_one_letter_code
_entity_poly.pdbx_strand_id
1 'polypeptide(L)' 'MGAVKDEIYKCETCGNVVLVLEGGDGDLVCCGENMHLLTSDEAKAFSDRMGKPGSP' A
#
# COMPACT_ATOMS: atom_id res chain seq x y z
N MET A 1 -11.06 -3.78 10.64
CA MET A 1 -9.65 -3.46 10.37
C MET A 1 -9.70 -2.86 8.98
N GLY A 2 -9.18 -1.66 8.80
CA GLY A 2 -9.27 -0.95 7.53
C GLY A 2 -7.92 -0.31 7.21
N ALA A 3 -7.82 0.34 6.06
CA ALA A 3 -6.60 1.03 5.66
C ALA A 3 -6.28 2.18 6.64
N VAL A 4 -5.04 2.24 7.15
CA VAL A 4 -4.55 3.36 7.97
C VAL A 4 -3.65 4.25 7.13
N LYS A 5 -3.75 5.56 7.35
CA LYS A 5 -2.90 6.55 6.70
C LYS A 5 -1.40 6.25 6.88
N ASP A 6 -0.64 6.48 5.82
CA ASP A 6 0.81 6.28 5.69
C ASP A 6 1.29 4.82 5.73
N GLU A 7 0.36 3.85 5.79
CA GLU A 7 0.70 2.43 5.62
C GLU A 7 0.90 2.07 4.15
N ILE A 8 1.77 1.09 3.90
CA ILE A 8 2.06 0.56 2.57
C ILE A 8 1.59 -0.90 2.51
N TYR A 9 0.80 -1.20 1.49
CA TYR A 9 0.23 -2.52 1.26
C TYR A 9 0.73 -3.11 -0.05
N LYS A 10 0.96 -4.43 -0.07
CA LYS A 10 1.39 -5.18 -1.25
C LYS A 10 0.42 -6.33 -1.55
N CYS A 11 0.09 -6.51 -2.82
CA CYS A 11 -0.59 -7.71 -3.31
C CYS A 11 0.47 -8.76 -3.60
N GLU A 12 0.38 -9.93 -2.96
CA GLU A 12 1.33 -11.03 -3.17
C GLU A 12 1.11 -11.76 -4.51
N THR A 13 -0.09 -11.67 -5.10
CA THR A 13 -0.40 -12.31 -6.39
C THR A 13 0.15 -11.54 -7.59
N CYS A 14 -0.11 -10.23 -7.68
CA CYS A 14 0.34 -9.44 -8.83
C CYS A 14 1.54 -8.52 -8.54
N GLY A 15 1.92 -8.36 -7.27
CA GLY A 15 3.03 -7.49 -6.86
C GLY A 15 2.69 -6.00 -6.79
N ASN A 16 1.42 -5.60 -6.98
CA ASN A 16 1.01 -4.20 -6.83
C ASN A 16 1.26 -3.69 -5.41
N VAL A 17 1.80 -2.47 -5.31
CA VAL A 17 2.08 -1.80 -4.04
C VAL A 17 1.38 -0.45 -4.01
N VAL A 18 0.72 -0.14 -2.89
CA VAL A 18 -0.04 1.11 -2.71
C VAL A 18 0.33 1.76 -1.38
N LEU A 19 0.42 3.09 -1.36
CA LEU A 19 0.50 3.91 -0.15
C LEU A 19 -0.89 4.44 0.16
N VAL A 20 -1.31 4.31 1.41
CA VAL A 20 -2.56 4.90 1.90
C VAL A 20 -2.34 6.37 2.22
N LEU A 21 -2.90 7.28 1.41
CA LEU A 21 -2.83 8.72 1.66
C LEU A 21 -3.80 9.18 2.76
N GLU A 22 -4.96 8.55 2.85
CA GLU A 22 -6.00 8.78 3.85
C GLU A 22 -6.64 7.43 4.19
N GLY A 23 -6.87 7.18 5.49
CA GLY A 23 -7.39 5.90 5.97
C GLY A 23 -8.92 5.75 5.82
N GLY A 24 -9.41 4.55 6.08
CA GLY A 24 -10.84 4.23 6.10
C GLY A 24 -11.11 2.81 6.61
N ASP A 25 -12.36 2.51 6.95
CA ASP A 25 -12.72 1.23 7.60
C ASP A 25 -12.74 0.01 6.67
N GLY A 26 -12.58 0.22 5.36
CA GLY A 26 -12.59 -0.85 4.37
C GLY A 26 -11.23 -1.54 4.20
N ASP A 27 -11.26 -2.84 3.93
CA ASP A 27 -10.09 -3.64 3.57
C ASP A 27 -9.62 -3.32 2.13
N LEU A 28 -8.31 -3.28 1.93
CA LEU A 28 -7.72 -3.18 0.59
C LEU A 28 -7.70 -4.56 -0.07
N VAL A 29 -8.39 -4.69 -1.21
CA VAL A 29 -8.48 -5.94 -1.97
C VAL A 29 -7.86 -5.74 -3.35
N CYS A 30 -6.96 -6.65 -3.72
CA CYS A 30 -6.36 -6.72 -5.05
C CYS A 30 -6.33 -8.17 -5.52
N CYS A 31 -6.64 -8.44 -6.79
CA CYS A 31 -6.72 -9.82 -7.32
C CYS A 31 -7.71 -10.76 -6.60
N GLY A 32 -8.69 -10.21 -5.86
CA GLY A 32 -9.69 -10.99 -5.12
C GLY A 32 -9.26 -11.43 -3.73
N GLU A 33 -8.10 -10.96 -3.24
CA GLU A 33 -7.60 -11.23 -1.89
C GLU A 33 -7.26 -9.93 -1.15
N ASN A 34 -7.24 -10.00 0.18
CA ASN A 34 -6.82 -8.88 1.02
C ASN A 34 -5.32 -8.63 0.82
N MET A 35 -4.97 -7.37 0.62
CA MET A 35 -3.57 -6.95 0.49
C MET A 35 -2.83 -7.11 1.83
N HIS A 36 -1.54 -7.38 1.74
CA HIS A 36 -0.66 -7.56 2.89
C HIS A 36 -0.07 -6.21 3.32
N LEU A 37 -0.20 -5.87 4.60
CA LEU A 37 0.50 -4.73 5.20
C LEU A 37 2.00 -5.04 5.27
N LEU A 38 2.82 -4.18 4.67
CA LEU A 38 4.27 -4.32 4.73
C LEU A 38 4.81 -3.89 6.09
N THR A 39 5.85 -4.58 6.55
CA THR A 39 6.61 -4.13 7.73
C THR A 39 7.34 -2.82 7.42
N SER A 40 7.73 -2.08 8.46
CA SER A 40 8.45 -0.80 8.30
C SER A 40 9.72 -0.93 7.44
N ASP A 41 10.44 -2.06 7.56
CA ASP A 41 11.66 -2.32 6.80
C ASP A 41 11.37 -2.53 5.30
N GLU A 42 10.30 -3.26 4.97
CA GLU A 42 9.85 -3.48 3.59
C GLU A 42 9.27 -2.20 2.98
N ALA A 43 8.45 -1.48 3.76
CA ALA A 43 7.82 -0.22 3.36
C ALA A 43 8.86 0.84 2.96
N LYS A 44 10.00 0.90 3.68
CA LYS A 44 11.08 1.86 3.40
C LYS A 44 11.60 1.79 1.96
N ALA A 45 11.73 0.58 1.40
CA ALA A 45 12.20 0.38 0.03
C ALA A 45 11.26 1.01 -1.03
N PHE A 46 9.97 1.15 -0.70
CA PHE A 46 8.98 1.78 -1.55
C PHE A 46 8.91 3.28 -1.30
N SER A 47 8.97 3.73 -0.04
CA SER A 47 8.95 5.14 0.33
C SER A 47 10.07 5.95 -0.31
N ASP A 48 11.28 5.40 -0.36
CA ASP A 48 12.44 6.08 -0.96
C ASP A 48 12.33 6.26 -2.48
N ARG A 49 11.44 5.49 -3.14
CA ARG A 49 11.26 5.46 -4.59
C ARG A 49 9.91 6.00 -5.06
N MET A 50 9.05 6.47 -4.14
CA MET A 50 7.77 7.06 -4.51
C MET A 50 7.99 8.36 -5.28
N GLY A 51 7.87 8.26 -6.60
CA GLY A 51 7.78 9.44 -7.48
C GLY A 51 6.58 10.29 -7.09
N LYS A 52 6.68 11.61 -7.29
CA LYS A 52 5.61 12.56 -6.96
C LYS A 52 4.27 12.07 -7.56
N PRO A 53 3.26 11.76 -6.73
CA PRO A 53 1.93 11.42 -7.22
C PRO A 53 1.43 12.57 -8.11
N GLY A 54 1.05 12.27 -9.35
CA GLY A 54 0.51 13.27 -10.28
C GLY A 54 1.53 14.07 -11.09
N SER A 55 2.77 13.61 -11.27
CA SER A 55 3.55 14.07 -12.43
C SER A 55 2.79 13.70 -13.73
N PRO A 56 2.66 14.62 -14.70
CA PRO A 56 1.97 14.35 -15.96
C PRO A 56 2.59 13.21 -16.75
#